data_AF-A0A2E5SVJ6-F1
#
_entry.id   AF-A0A2E5SVJ6-F1
#
_cell.length_a   1.000
_cell.length_b   1.000
_cell.length_c   1.000
_cell.angle_alpha   90.00
_cell.angle_beta   90.00
_cell.angle_gamma   90.00
#
_symmetry.space_group_name_H-M   'P 1'
#
loop_
_entity.id
_entity.type
_entity.pdbx_description
1 polymer ?
#
loop_
_entity_poly.entity_id
_entity_poly.type
_entity_poly.pdbx_seq_one_letter_code
_entity_poly.pdbx_strand_id
1 'polypeptide(L)'
;MKYVVVFSALILLSITQWSNSNPVRAYSVASDDVEWIDASGNFVKQYSVVSQVSEAAFYINDVDLGVTQVGKSIWSVSSGNAVVSAHSIINLATGTDDGSDIPSVIFQLGNSSYATTNGDSTEVNGVIDRGSLYFMLGTTDLPYTHADRYKGTVRISSVAPITPSQSLVAHYTFKAADTYGTASHRAKVTSTSDSKGEWVSITEVDDEGSNQPAVDSGIFRGVINVGVDSKHIEAGDGVVWVQDGDSLTVTYYNAVDSSGNDGIAIASSSAVINSDVSLPDITIMSPADGTITHDIRPTFKFSISDDESGFSSQIGDFGKHVALTINGCSVGDAELALSSHSSRAMTFSYTPTIGTILSDIARDSGDNPISDCSATGANVRAYGGFNVNSTSGPSAHGTDRTIHGTEFSWSVTATNLAGFSKSIRDTDMNITIDSVPPSVSLITAAKAWSAVEKQDTRDNSSIKIHFNESLESASVSVNDFVVGGSGVTNPTISAVTVAGAGASKNMYVYIDLVDDLAPNARPKVVLKGSVSDIAGNELKPTTSEVNSGNKGKLLGTASDGI
;
A
#
# COMPACT_ATOMS: atom_id res chain seq x y z
N MET A 1 -33.81 32.70 8.92
CA MET A 1 -33.11 32.89 7.64
C MET A 1 -32.06 31.81 7.54
N LYS A 2 -32.16 31.00 6.48
CA LYS A 2 -31.26 29.88 6.16
C LYS A 2 -29.96 30.46 5.58
N TYR A 3 -28.81 30.02 6.08
CA TYR A 3 -27.57 30.10 5.32
C TYR A 3 -27.03 28.68 5.20
N VAL A 4 -27.25 28.11 4.01
CA VAL A 4 -26.59 26.90 3.52
C VAL A 4 -25.20 27.36 3.06
N VAL A 5 -24.16 26.90 3.75
CA VAL A 5 -22.78 27.06 3.27
C VAL A 5 -22.50 25.87 2.36
N VAL A 6 -22.50 26.13 1.05
CA VAL A 6 -22.06 25.17 0.04
C VAL A 6 -20.53 25.21 0.03
N PHE A 7 -19.89 24.16 0.53
CA PHE A 7 -18.48 23.90 0.24
C PHE A 7 -18.41 23.24 -1.15
N SER A 8 -18.17 24.05 -2.18
CA SER A 8 -17.67 23.54 -3.46
C SER A 8 -16.17 23.27 -3.32
N ALA A 9 -15.81 22.04 -2.98
CA ALA A 9 -14.44 21.56 -3.14
C ALA A 9 -14.24 21.21 -4.62
N LEU A 10 -13.56 22.10 -5.36
CA LEU A 10 -12.97 21.77 -6.65
C LEU A 10 -11.75 20.88 -6.36
N ILE A 11 -11.97 19.57 -6.27
CA ILE A 11 -10.89 18.60 -6.19
C ILE A 11 -10.31 18.48 -7.59
N LEU A 12 -9.15 19.13 -7.81
CA LEU A 12 -8.28 18.78 -8.93
C LEU A 12 -7.67 17.42 -8.59
N LEU A 13 -8.37 16.35 -8.96
CA LEU A 13 -7.96 14.98 -8.70
C LEU A 13 -6.88 14.60 -9.72
N SER A 14 -5.62 14.83 -9.36
CA SER A 14 -4.50 14.09 -9.94
C SER A 14 -4.71 12.60 -9.64
N ILE A 15 -4.93 11.81 -10.68
CA ILE A 15 -5.10 10.35 -10.60
C ILE A 15 -3.86 9.77 -9.92
N THR A 16 -4.04 9.06 -8.80
CA THR A 16 -2.99 8.17 -8.28
C THR A 16 -3.24 6.80 -8.88
N GLN A 17 -2.39 6.40 -9.82
CA GLN A 17 -2.31 5.01 -10.29
C GLN A 17 -1.63 4.22 -9.18
N TRP A 18 -2.34 3.29 -8.55
CA TRP A 18 -1.77 2.42 -7.52
C TRP A 18 -1.19 1.16 -8.18
N SER A 19 0.14 1.04 -8.15
CA SER A 19 0.85 -0.16 -8.60
C SER A 19 0.96 -1.16 -7.44
N ASN A 20 0.57 -2.41 -7.68
CA ASN A 20 1.01 -3.52 -6.84
C ASN A 20 2.47 -3.82 -7.19
N SER A 21 3.39 -3.30 -6.38
CA SER A 21 4.83 -3.53 -6.57
C SER A 21 5.19 -4.99 -6.26
N ASN A 22 5.24 -5.82 -7.30
CA ASN A 22 6.08 -7.01 -7.24
C ASN A 22 7.55 -6.56 -7.25
N PRO A 23 8.46 -7.21 -6.50
CA PRO A 23 9.87 -6.84 -6.49
C PRO A 23 10.44 -6.86 -7.92
N VAL A 24 11.09 -5.75 -8.27
CA VAL A 24 11.67 -5.42 -9.56
C VAL A 24 12.58 -6.56 -10.07
N ARG A 25 12.07 -7.32 -11.03
CA ARG A 25 12.84 -7.64 -12.23
C ARG A 25 12.26 -6.77 -13.33
N ALA A 26 13.07 -5.90 -13.92
CA ALA A 26 12.73 -5.21 -15.15
C ALA A 26 12.36 -6.27 -16.18
N TYR A 27 11.08 -6.42 -16.45
CA TYR A 27 10.58 -7.13 -17.62
C TYR A 27 10.51 -6.02 -18.66
N SER A 28 11.50 -5.91 -19.54
CA SER A 28 11.33 -5.11 -20.75
C SER A 28 10.25 -5.81 -21.58
N VAL A 29 9.37 -5.04 -22.22
CA VAL A 29 8.44 -5.55 -23.21
C VAL A 29 9.23 -6.37 -24.23
N ALA A 30 8.74 -7.57 -24.58
CA ALA A 30 9.45 -8.42 -25.52
C ALA A 30 9.49 -7.74 -26.92
N SER A 31 10.39 -8.18 -27.80
CA SER A 31 10.27 -7.74 -29.21
C SER A 31 8.92 -8.14 -29.76
N ASP A 32 8.33 -7.27 -30.56
CA ASP A 32 7.05 -7.44 -31.25
C ASP A 32 5.89 -7.60 -30.26
N ASP A 33 5.91 -6.81 -29.18
CA ASP A 33 4.95 -6.91 -28.08
C ASP A 33 4.35 -5.55 -27.69
N VAL A 34 3.21 -5.57 -26.99
CA VAL A 34 2.48 -4.38 -26.55
C VAL A 34 1.95 -4.54 -25.13
N GLU A 35 2.18 -3.55 -24.26
CA GLU A 35 1.78 -3.61 -22.86
C GLU A 35 1.26 -2.27 -22.32
N TRP A 36 0.34 -2.34 -21.36
CA TRP A 36 -0.13 -1.17 -20.62
C TRP A 36 0.90 -0.80 -19.55
N ILE A 37 1.44 0.43 -19.60
CA ILE A 37 2.51 0.87 -18.69
C ILE A 37 2.22 2.29 -18.16
N ASP A 38 2.48 2.53 -16.88
CA ASP A 38 2.32 3.83 -16.25
C ASP A 38 3.50 4.79 -16.55
N ALA A 39 3.40 6.05 -16.14
CA ALA A 39 4.46 7.04 -16.32
C ALA A 39 5.72 6.77 -15.49
N SER A 40 5.70 5.76 -14.62
CA SER A 40 6.85 5.30 -13.83
C SER A 40 7.48 4.02 -14.41
N GLY A 41 7.00 3.52 -15.54
CA GLY A 41 7.51 2.32 -16.20
C GLY A 41 6.98 1.00 -15.62
N ASN A 42 5.89 1.01 -14.85
CA ASN A 42 5.29 -0.23 -14.31
C ASN A 42 4.11 -0.73 -15.14
N PHE A 43 3.98 -2.05 -15.27
CA PHE A 43 2.80 -2.68 -15.88
C PHE A 43 1.50 -2.30 -15.17
N VAL A 44 0.51 -1.92 -15.96
CA VAL A 44 -0.83 -1.56 -15.50
C VAL A 44 -1.79 -2.70 -15.81
N LYS A 45 -2.27 -3.36 -14.76
CA LYS A 45 -3.29 -4.43 -14.88
C LYS A 45 -4.71 -3.93 -14.69
N GLN A 46 -4.86 -2.72 -14.13
CA GLN A 46 -6.15 -2.13 -13.80
C GLN A 46 -6.12 -0.62 -14.00
N TYR A 47 -7.19 -0.06 -14.57
CA TYR A 47 -7.42 1.38 -14.68
C TYR A 47 -8.63 1.76 -13.85
N SER A 48 -8.52 2.88 -13.13
CA SER A 48 -9.68 3.51 -12.48
C SER A 48 -10.18 4.68 -13.29
N VAL A 49 -11.48 4.68 -13.60
CA VAL A 49 -12.14 5.72 -14.39
C VAL A 49 -13.15 6.42 -13.48
N VAL A 50 -12.70 7.51 -12.87
CA VAL A 50 -13.47 8.31 -11.89
C VAL A 50 -14.00 9.62 -12.47
N SER A 51 -13.56 9.98 -13.69
CA SER A 51 -14.00 11.15 -14.46
C SER A 51 -14.78 10.71 -15.70
N GLN A 52 -15.48 11.65 -16.35
CA GLN A 52 -16.21 11.34 -17.60
C GLN A 52 -15.29 10.78 -18.69
N VAL A 53 -14.02 11.19 -18.72
CA VAL A 53 -12.97 10.70 -19.60
C VAL A 53 -11.62 10.67 -18.83
N SER A 54 -10.83 9.61 -19.00
CA SER A 54 -9.48 9.43 -18.42
C SER A 54 -8.49 8.93 -19.48
N GLU A 55 -7.19 9.20 -19.33
CA GLU A 55 -6.16 8.70 -20.27
C GLU A 55 -5.56 7.37 -19.81
N ALA A 56 -5.38 6.44 -20.76
CA ALA A 56 -4.62 5.20 -20.60
C ALA A 56 -3.48 5.18 -21.62
N ALA A 57 -2.29 4.73 -21.20
CA ALA A 57 -1.10 4.69 -22.03
C ALA A 57 -0.58 3.25 -22.16
N PHE A 58 -0.14 2.90 -23.35
CA PHE A 58 0.50 1.63 -23.67
C PHE A 58 1.78 1.87 -24.47
N TYR A 59 2.64 0.87 -24.46
CA TYR A 59 3.94 0.91 -25.13
C TYR A 59 4.11 -0.35 -25.98
N ILE A 60 4.68 -0.17 -27.16
CA ILE A 60 5.04 -1.22 -28.10
C ILE A 60 6.56 -1.26 -28.17
N ASN A 61 7.15 -2.45 -28.09
CA ASN A 61 8.57 -2.64 -28.40
C ASN A 61 8.68 -3.38 -29.73
N ASP A 62 9.08 -2.66 -30.76
CA ASP A 62 9.27 -3.19 -32.12
C ASP A 62 10.32 -2.33 -32.84
N VAL A 63 11.51 -2.91 -33.02
CA VAL A 63 12.64 -2.26 -33.70
C VAL A 63 12.41 -2.08 -35.20
N ASP A 64 11.51 -2.86 -35.80
CA ASP A 64 11.22 -2.83 -37.24
C ASP A 64 10.26 -1.68 -37.60
N LEU A 65 9.64 -1.04 -36.61
CA LEU A 65 8.90 0.21 -36.79
C LEU A 65 9.80 1.43 -36.99
N GLY A 66 11.10 1.37 -36.69
CA GLY A 66 12.03 2.47 -36.94
C GLY A 66 12.27 2.67 -38.45
N VAL A 67 12.11 3.90 -38.96
CA VAL A 67 12.37 4.22 -40.37
C VAL A 67 13.45 5.29 -40.53
N THR A 68 14.34 5.04 -41.49
CA THR A 68 15.32 6.05 -41.91
C THR A 68 14.63 7.06 -42.82
N GLN A 69 14.67 8.32 -42.43
CA GLN A 69 14.03 9.42 -43.15
C GLN A 69 14.89 9.88 -44.32
N VAL A 70 14.25 10.30 -45.41
CA VAL A 70 14.92 10.96 -46.54
C VAL A 70 14.67 12.46 -46.47
N GLY A 71 15.74 13.25 -46.47
CA GLY A 71 15.73 14.70 -46.43
C GLY A 71 16.18 15.33 -47.74
N LYS A 72 15.59 16.50 -48.03
CA LYS A 72 16.01 17.37 -49.14
C LYS A 72 16.00 18.82 -48.69
N SER A 73 17.07 19.55 -49.00
CA SER A 73 17.14 21.01 -48.81
C SER A 73 17.30 21.66 -50.18
N ILE A 74 16.38 22.55 -50.55
CA ILE A 74 16.28 23.08 -51.91
C ILE A 74 16.47 24.59 -51.87
N TRP A 75 17.44 25.09 -52.64
CA TRP A 75 17.64 26.51 -52.90
C TRP A 75 17.34 26.80 -54.37
N SER A 76 16.38 27.68 -54.61
CA SER A 76 15.92 28.05 -55.96
C SER A 76 15.76 29.57 -56.08
N VAL A 77 15.66 30.09 -57.30
CA VAL A 77 15.38 31.51 -57.56
C VAL A 77 14.20 31.63 -58.52
N SER A 78 13.31 32.59 -58.30
CA SER A 78 12.16 32.85 -59.17
C SER A 78 12.50 33.76 -60.36
N SER A 79 13.51 34.61 -60.22
CA SER A 79 14.04 35.48 -61.27
C SER A 79 15.46 35.95 -60.91
N GLY A 80 16.26 36.32 -61.92
CA GLY A 80 17.67 36.69 -61.73
C GLY A 80 18.56 35.49 -61.37
N ASN A 81 19.82 35.77 -61.01
CA ASN A 81 20.76 34.75 -60.56
C ASN A 81 21.12 35.03 -59.09
N ALA A 82 21.22 33.96 -58.30
CA ALA A 82 21.82 34.00 -56.98
C ALA A 82 23.11 33.18 -56.97
N VAL A 83 23.93 33.41 -55.95
CA VAL A 83 25.20 32.71 -55.80
C VAL A 83 25.34 32.29 -54.36
N VAL A 84 25.62 31.01 -54.14
CA VAL A 84 26.16 30.54 -52.86
C VAL A 84 27.68 30.53 -52.97
N SER A 85 28.35 31.18 -52.03
CA SER A 85 29.79 31.38 -52.07
C SER A 85 30.53 30.07 -51.84
N ALA A 86 31.72 29.92 -52.46
CA ALA A 86 32.58 28.80 -52.11
C ALA A 86 33.03 28.93 -50.64
N HIS A 87 33.09 27.82 -49.91
CA HIS A 87 33.55 27.74 -48.51
C HIS A 87 32.67 28.40 -47.45
N SER A 88 31.53 28.96 -47.81
CA SER A 88 30.56 29.46 -46.85
C SER A 88 29.82 28.30 -46.17
N ILE A 89 29.33 28.53 -44.95
CA ILE A 89 28.64 27.53 -44.15
C ILE A 89 27.14 27.59 -44.47
N ILE A 90 26.66 26.62 -45.24
CA ILE A 90 25.26 26.47 -45.58
C ILE A 90 24.56 25.65 -44.49
N ASN A 91 23.44 26.14 -43.98
CA ASN A 91 22.58 25.38 -43.07
C ASN A 91 21.46 24.67 -43.86
N LEU A 92 21.37 23.35 -43.71
CA LEU A 92 20.43 22.50 -44.44
C LEU A 92 18.99 22.63 -43.94
N ALA A 93 18.75 23.06 -42.70
CA ALA A 93 17.42 23.19 -42.12
C ALA A 93 16.82 24.58 -42.34
N THR A 94 17.64 25.63 -42.29
CA THR A 94 17.19 27.02 -42.44
C THR A 94 17.45 27.60 -43.82
N GLY A 95 18.31 26.97 -44.61
CA GLY A 95 18.70 27.46 -45.93
C GLY A 95 19.63 28.66 -45.93
N THR A 96 20.16 29.05 -44.78
CA THR A 96 21.00 30.25 -44.62
C THR A 96 22.46 29.98 -45.01
N ASP A 97 23.16 31.06 -45.36
CA ASP A 97 24.58 31.09 -45.70
C ASP A 97 25.35 31.94 -44.69
N ASP A 98 26.30 31.32 -43.97
CA ASP A 98 27.00 31.92 -42.81
C ASP A 98 26.03 32.58 -41.80
N GLY A 99 24.85 31.96 -41.63
CA GLY A 99 23.81 32.41 -40.70
C GLY A 99 22.92 33.55 -41.21
N SER A 100 23.10 34.00 -42.45
CA SER A 100 22.25 35.03 -43.08
C SER A 100 21.41 34.45 -44.21
N ASP A 101 20.24 35.04 -44.46
CA ASP A 101 19.44 34.68 -45.63
C ASP A 101 20.19 35.00 -46.92
N ILE A 102 20.11 34.09 -47.90
CA ILE A 102 20.72 34.31 -49.21
C ILE A 102 19.79 35.20 -50.03
N PRO A 103 20.23 36.38 -50.51
CA PRO A 103 19.37 37.30 -51.23
C PRO A 103 18.75 36.68 -52.49
N SER A 104 17.44 36.89 -52.68
CA SER A 104 16.67 36.41 -53.84
C SER A 104 16.52 34.89 -53.97
N VAL A 105 16.98 34.12 -52.98
CA VAL A 105 16.81 32.66 -52.93
C VAL A 105 15.55 32.30 -52.17
N ILE A 106 14.79 31.36 -52.73
CA ILE A 106 13.68 30.67 -52.09
C ILE A 106 14.22 29.35 -51.57
N PHE A 107 14.16 29.19 -50.25
CA PHE A 107 14.51 27.96 -49.58
C PHE A 107 13.27 27.10 -49.34
N GLN A 108 13.39 25.79 -49.60
CA GLN A 108 12.37 24.81 -49.26
C GLN A 108 13.02 23.58 -48.62
N LEU A 109 12.51 23.22 -47.45
CA LEU A 109 12.83 21.96 -46.80
C LEU A 109 11.82 20.89 -47.25
N GLY A 110 12.32 19.80 -47.82
CA GLY A 110 11.53 18.73 -48.41
C GLY A 110 10.97 17.72 -47.40
N ASN A 111 11.53 17.65 -46.20
CA ASN A 111 11.02 16.82 -45.10
C ASN A 111 11.02 17.65 -43.81
N SER A 112 9.84 17.95 -43.27
CA SER A 112 9.66 18.80 -42.09
C SER A 112 10.14 18.15 -40.78
N SER A 113 10.31 16.82 -40.75
CA SER A 113 10.89 16.13 -39.59
C SER A 113 12.37 16.41 -39.41
N TYR A 114 13.04 16.96 -40.43
CA TYR A 114 14.41 17.43 -40.32
C TYR A 114 14.44 18.83 -39.66
N ALA A 115 14.49 18.86 -38.32
CA ALA A 115 14.61 20.10 -37.56
C ALA A 115 15.97 20.16 -36.83
N THR A 116 16.84 21.12 -37.17
CA THR A 116 18.07 21.38 -36.41
C THR A 116 17.83 22.51 -35.41
N THR A 117 16.86 22.34 -34.51
CA THR A 117 16.67 23.27 -33.39
C THR A 117 17.57 22.85 -32.24
N ASN A 118 18.88 23.10 -32.37
CA ASN A 118 19.71 23.72 -31.33
C ASN A 118 21.19 23.73 -31.73
N GLY A 119 21.80 24.90 -31.59
CA GLY A 119 23.24 25.00 -31.55
C GLY A 119 23.76 24.24 -30.33
N ASP A 120 24.68 23.31 -30.58
CA ASP A 120 25.58 22.75 -29.56
C ASP A 120 24.93 21.83 -28.51
N SER A 121 24.27 20.75 -28.93
CA SER A 121 24.04 19.60 -28.04
C SER A 121 24.00 18.28 -28.82
N THR A 122 24.35 17.21 -28.13
CA THR A 122 24.42 15.80 -28.58
C THR A 122 23.05 15.16 -28.83
N GLU A 123 22.01 15.95 -29.12
CA GLU A 123 20.67 15.41 -29.34
C GLU A 123 20.59 14.68 -30.69
N VAL A 124 20.07 13.46 -30.65
CA VAL A 124 20.16 12.45 -31.71
C VAL A 124 19.13 12.71 -32.83
N ASN A 125 18.17 13.60 -32.60
CA ASN A 125 17.09 13.91 -33.54
C ASN A 125 17.59 14.76 -34.72
N GLY A 126 17.39 14.28 -35.95
CA GLY A 126 17.78 14.99 -37.17
C GLY A 126 19.24 14.82 -37.59
N VAL A 127 20.03 13.94 -36.95
CA VAL A 127 21.43 13.71 -37.33
C VAL A 127 21.51 13.07 -38.72
N ILE A 128 22.33 13.65 -39.60
CA ILE A 128 22.54 13.12 -40.96
C ILE A 128 23.39 11.85 -40.93
N ASP A 129 22.95 10.81 -41.63
CA ASP A 129 23.68 9.55 -41.74
C ASP A 129 25.06 9.72 -42.38
N ARG A 130 26.03 8.90 -41.96
CA ARG A 130 27.37 8.96 -42.54
C ARG A 130 27.32 8.58 -44.01
N GLY A 131 27.78 9.48 -44.87
CA GLY A 131 27.93 9.23 -46.31
C GLY A 131 26.65 9.36 -47.13
N SER A 132 25.52 9.74 -46.53
CA SER A 132 24.26 9.96 -47.26
C SER A 132 24.18 11.33 -47.94
N LEU A 133 24.96 12.31 -47.47
CA LEU A 133 24.87 13.70 -47.92
C LEU A 133 25.52 13.87 -49.29
N TYR A 134 24.77 14.39 -50.26
CA TYR A 134 25.30 14.86 -51.54
C TYR A 134 24.53 16.06 -52.07
N PHE A 135 25.15 16.84 -52.95
CA PHE A 135 24.56 18.04 -53.55
C PHE A 135 24.45 17.92 -55.05
N MET A 136 23.35 18.44 -55.60
CA MET A 136 23.16 18.60 -57.04
C MET A 136 22.84 20.06 -57.37
N LEU A 137 23.55 20.63 -58.35
CA LEU A 137 23.16 21.87 -59.02
C LEU A 137 22.52 21.51 -60.36
N GLY A 138 21.19 21.61 -60.43
CA GLY A 138 20.42 20.99 -61.50
C GLY A 138 20.63 19.47 -61.47
N THR A 139 21.32 18.92 -62.48
CA THR A 139 21.68 17.50 -62.55
C THR A 139 23.17 17.23 -62.32
N THR A 140 23.95 18.24 -61.95
CA THR A 140 25.41 18.13 -61.81
C THR A 140 25.79 17.99 -60.34
N ASP A 141 26.61 17.00 -60.00
CA ASP A 141 27.12 16.83 -58.65
C ASP A 141 28.01 18.01 -58.23
N LEU A 142 27.75 18.54 -57.04
CA LEU A 142 28.54 19.61 -56.45
C LEU A 142 29.26 19.08 -55.19
N PRO A 143 30.59 19.00 -55.18
CA PRO A 143 31.31 18.49 -54.02
C PRO A 143 31.25 19.48 -52.83
N TYR A 144 31.38 18.93 -51.63
CA TYR A 144 31.54 19.68 -50.39
C TYR A 144 32.87 19.32 -49.70
N THR A 145 33.44 20.26 -48.95
CA THR A 145 34.72 20.09 -48.25
C THR A 145 34.58 19.69 -46.79
N HIS A 146 33.47 20.05 -46.16
CA HIS A 146 33.19 19.75 -44.76
C HIS A 146 31.68 19.67 -44.52
N ALA A 147 31.25 18.72 -43.69
CA ALA A 147 29.87 18.63 -43.22
C ALA A 147 29.85 18.32 -41.72
N ASP A 148 29.13 19.14 -40.95
CA ASP A 148 28.77 18.85 -39.58
C ASP A 148 27.37 18.23 -39.58
N ARG A 149 27.34 16.91 -39.41
CA ARG A 149 26.12 16.09 -39.46
C ARG A 149 25.20 16.28 -38.26
N TYR A 150 25.70 16.84 -37.16
CA TYR A 150 24.91 17.12 -35.96
C TYR A 150 24.30 18.50 -36.02
N LYS A 151 25.04 19.48 -36.56
CA LYS A 151 24.52 20.85 -36.76
C LYS A 151 23.77 21.03 -38.08
N GLY A 152 23.78 20.02 -38.95
CA GLY A 152 23.18 20.09 -40.28
C GLY A 152 23.78 21.18 -41.16
N THR A 153 25.09 21.44 -41.02
CA THR A 153 25.80 22.48 -41.78
C THR A 153 26.84 21.89 -42.70
N VAL A 154 27.06 22.53 -43.85
CA VAL A 154 28.01 22.08 -44.87
C VAL A 154 28.81 23.24 -45.45
N ARG A 155 30.02 22.97 -45.95
CA ARG A 155 30.79 23.89 -46.79
C ARG A 155 30.95 23.33 -48.19
N ILE A 156 30.40 23.99 -49.19
CA ILE A 156 30.56 23.58 -50.61
C ILE A 156 31.95 23.95 -51.14
N SER A 157 32.50 23.12 -52.03
CA SER A 157 33.88 23.26 -52.54
C SER A 157 34.06 24.34 -53.61
N SER A 158 32.97 24.78 -54.22
CA SER A 158 32.98 25.77 -55.29
C SER A 158 31.71 26.60 -55.28
N VAL A 159 31.77 27.77 -55.91
CA VAL A 159 30.65 28.69 -56.04
C VAL A 159 29.48 27.99 -56.75
N ALA A 160 28.26 28.09 -56.21
CA ALA A 160 27.05 27.54 -56.80
C ALA A 160 26.16 28.66 -57.37
N PRO A 161 26.19 28.94 -58.70
CA PRO A 161 25.30 29.90 -59.33
C PRO A 161 23.91 29.29 -59.54
N ILE A 162 22.94 29.74 -58.74
CA ILE A 162 21.54 29.32 -58.84
C ILE A 162 20.86 30.25 -59.85
N THR A 163 20.29 29.68 -60.91
CA THR A 163 19.56 30.41 -61.96
C THR A 163 18.11 29.95 -62.01
N PRO A 164 17.20 30.65 -62.70
CA PRO A 164 15.79 30.26 -62.73
C PRO A 164 15.53 28.89 -63.39
N SER A 165 16.53 28.33 -64.08
CA SER A 165 16.45 27.02 -64.75
C SER A 165 17.08 25.87 -63.95
N GLN A 166 17.68 26.12 -62.78
CA GLN A 166 18.29 25.07 -61.95
C GLN A 166 18.21 25.39 -60.46
N SER A 167 18.11 24.36 -59.63
CA SER A 167 18.14 24.48 -58.16
C SER A 167 19.39 23.83 -57.62
N LEU A 168 19.90 24.36 -56.50
CA LEU A 168 20.83 23.63 -55.65
C LEU A 168 20.00 22.76 -54.71
N VAL A 169 20.28 21.46 -54.67
CA VAL A 169 19.56 20.51 -53.83
C VAL A 169 20.56 19.70 -53.02
N ALA A 170 20.43 19.73 -51.69
CA ALA A 170 21.08 18.76 -50.82
C ALA A 170 20.15 17.55 -50.66
N HIS A 171 20.70 16.36 -50.76
CA HIS A 171 20.04 15.09 -50.48
C HIS A 171 20.77 14.42 -49.32
N TYR A 172 20.02 13.87 -48.37
CA TYR A 172 20.58 13.18 -47.22
C TYR A 172 19.55 12.24 -46.61
N THR A 173 20.01 11.31 -45.78
CA THR A 173 19.15 10.54 -44.88
C THR A 173 19.46 10.93 -43.45
N PHE A 174 18.46 10.81 -42.59
CA PHE A 174 18.55 11.15 -41.17
C PHE A 174 17.55 10.31 -40.38
N LYS A 175 17.64 10.37 -39.07
CA LYS A 175 16.66 9.74 -38.18
C LYS A 175 15.94 10.80 -37.36
N ALA A 176 14.65 10.59 -37.17
CA ALA A 176 13.78 11.44 -36.38
C ALA A 176 12.73 10.56 -35.72
N ALA A 177 12.10 11.06 -34.65
CA ALA A 177 11.12 10.29 -33.90
C ALA A 177 9.98 9.87 -34.82
N ASP A 178 9.80 8.56 -34.96
CA ASP A 178 8.79 8.03 -35.86
C ASP A 178 7.41 8.15 -35.23
N THR A 179 6.46 8.65 -36.01
CA THR A 179 5.06 8.79 -35.59
C THR A 179 4.15 8.15 -36.62
N TYR A 180 3.34 7.21 -36.15
CA TYR A 180 2.34 6.52 -36.93
C TYR A 180 0.96 7.00 -36.49
N GLY A 181 0.35 7.86 -37.33
CA GLY A 181 -1.00 8.38 -37.08
C GLY A 181 -2.08 7.29 -37.16
N THR A 182 -3.28 7.58 -36.69
CA THR A 182 -4.39 6.61 -36.61
C THR A 182 -4.69 5.92 -37.93
N ALA A 183 -4.61 6.61 -39.07
CA ALA A 183 -4.83 6.04 -40.41
C ALA A 183 -3.84 4.94 -40.84
N SER A 184 -2.74 4.76 -40.11
CA SER A 184 -1.78 3.66 -40.35
C SER A 184 -2.24 2.33 -39.75
N HIS A 185 -3.28 2.34 -38.91
CA HIS A 185 -3.87 1.19 -38.22
C HIS A 185 -2.83 0.31 -37.51
N ARG A 186 -1.86 0.93 -36.80
CA ARG A 186 -0.83 0.21 -36.05
C ARG A 186 -1.32 -0.30 -34.71
N ALA A 187 -2.14 0.47 -33.99
CA ALA A 187 -2.63 0.09 -32.67
C ALA A 187 -4.12 0.40 -32.54
N LYS A 188 -4.90 -0.59 -32.08
CA LYS A 188 -6.32 -0.44 -31.79
C LYS A 188 -6.61 -0.75 -30.34
N VAL A 189 -7.45 0.06 -29.71
CA VAL A 189 -7.91 -0.17 -28.35
C VAL A 189 -9.41 -0.41 -28.36
N THR A 190 -9.86 -1.46 -27.69
CA THR A 190 -11.28 -1.84 -27.55
C THR A 190 -11.58 -2.14 -26.09
N SER A 191 -12.86 -2.14 -25.71
CA SER A 191 -13.31 -2.71 -24.44
C SER A 191 -14.33 -3.83 -24.66
N THR A 192 -14.65 -4.59 -23.62
CA THR A 192 -15.74 -5.57 -23.68
C THR A 192 -17.12 -4.92 -23.91
N SER A 193 -17.32 -3.66 -23.52
CA SER A 193 -18.53 -2.88 -23.81
C SER A 193 -18.47 -2.18 -25.17
N ASP A 194 -17.27 -1.89 -25.68
CA ASP A 194 -17.01 -1.24 -26.96
C ASP A 194 -16.06 -2.06 -27.83
N SER A 195 -16.66 -2.96 -28.60
CA SER A 195 -15.96 -3.78 -29.60
C SER A 195 -15.53 -3.00 -30.84
N LYS A 196 -16.08 -1.80 -31.08
CA LYS A 196 -15.69 -0.98 -32.24
C LYS A 196 -14.38 -0.28 -31.95
N GLY A 197 -14.25 0.29 -30.76
CA GLY A 197 -13.03 0.88 -30.20
C GLY A 197 -12.41 1.97 -31.07
N GLU A 198 -11.15 2.29 -30.79
CA GLU A 198 -10.44 3.41 -31.39
C GLU A 198 -9.07 3.01 -31.92
N TRP A 199 -8.73 3.53 -33.10
CA TRP A 199 -7.36 3.48 -33.62
C TRP A 199 -6.53 4.58 -32.96
N VAL A 200 -5.32 4.24 -32.53
CA VAL A 200 -4.47 5.10 -31.72
C VAL A 200 -3.20 5.45 -32.49
N SER A 201 -2.80 6.73 -32.40
CA SER A 201 -1.50 7.18 -32.89
C SER A 201 -0.40 6.72 -31.95
N ILE A 202 0.71 6.23 -32.50
CA ILE A 202 1.89 5.85 -31.72
C ILE A 202 3.10 6.69 -32.13
N THR A 203 3.94 7.05 -31.17
CA THR A 203 5.14 7.86 -31.38
C THR A 203 6.32 7.22 -30.66
N GLU A 204 7.48 7.20 -31.32
CA GLU A 204 8.73 6.69 -30.76
C GLU A 204 9.18 7.53 -29.54
N VAL A 205 9.55 6.85 -28.45
CA VAL A 205 9.94 7.45 -27.16
C VAL A 205 11.18 6.81 -26.57
N ASP A 206 11.85 7.49 -25.64
CA ASP A 206 13.17 7.06 -25.14
C ASP A 206 13.17 5.67 -24.49
N ASP A 207 12.12 5.37 -23.74
CA ASP A 207 11.98 4.16 -22.95
C ASP A 207 10.51 3.92 -22.56
N GLU A 208 10.22 2.75 -22.02
CA GLU A 208 8.93 2.42 -21.40
C GLU A 208 8.65 3.38 -20.24
N GLY A 209 7.44 3.95 -20.20
CA GLY A 209 7.07 4.99 -19.23
C GLY A 209 7.49 6.42 -19.61
N SER A 210 8.31 6.61 -20.65
CA SER A 210 8.72 7.93 -21.13
C SER A 210 7.69 8.55 -22.08
N ASN A 211 7.57 9.87 -22.04
CA ASN A 211 6.86 10.66 -23.06
C ASN A 211 7.80 11.53 -23.90
N GLN A 212 9.11 11.36 -23.73
CA GLN A 212 10.13 12.11 -24.47
C GLN A 212 10.36 11.44 -25.83
N PRO A 213 10.23 12.18 -26.94
CA PRO A 213 10.50 11.65 -28.26
C PRO A 213 11.94 11.17 -28.39
N ALA A 214 12.13 9.99 -28.96
CA ALA A 214 13.44 9.40 -29.22
C ALA A 214 13.66 9.11 -30.69
N VAL A 215 14.86 8.66 -31.02
CA VAL A 215 15.17 8.07 -32.31
C VAL A 215 15.88 6.75 -32.07
N ASP A 216 15.53 5.72 -32.83
CA ASP A 216 16.11 4.38 -32.73
C ASP A 216 15.97 3.69 -31.36
N SER A 217 14.96 4.05 -30.58
CA SER A 217 14.67 3.31 -29.34
C SER A 217 13.98 1.98 -29.64
N GLY A 218 13.19 1.92 -30.72
CA GLY A 218 12.28 0.80 -30.98
C GLY A 218 11.08 0.77 -30.03
N ILE A 219 10.93 1.77 -29.16
CA ILE A 219 9.83 1.86 -28.19
C ILE A 219 8.84 2.92 -28.64
N PHE A 220 7.58 2.54 -28.79
CA PHE A 220 6.51 3.41 -29.27
C PHE A 220 5.41 3.55 -28.25
N ARG A 221 5.03 4.78 -27.91
CA ARG A 221 3.97 5.09 -26.97
C ARG A 221 2.67 5.44 -27.68
N GLY A 222 1.57 4.83 -27.24
CA GLY A 222 0.21 5.22 -27.59
C GLY A 222 -0.57 5.73 -26.37
N VAL A 223 -1.51 6.65 -26.61
CA VAL A 223 -2.43 7.15 -25.58
C VAL A 223 -3.85 7.09 -26.11
N ILE A 224 -4.75 6.57 -25.28
CA ILE A 224 -6.17 6.53 -25.56
C ILE A 224 -6.96 7.14 -24.40
N ASN A 225 -8.01 7.88 -24.75
CA ASN A 225 -9.00 8.30 -23.78
C ASN A 225 -10.01 7.18 -23.56
N VAL A 226 -10.40 6.93 -22.33
CA VAL A 226 -11.48 6.00 -21.95
C VAL A 226 -12.57 6.77 -21.23
N GLY A 227 -13.84 6.46 -21.49
CA GLY A 227 -14.97 7.19 -20.93
C GLY A 227 -16.14 6.29 -20.56
N VAL A 228 -16.93 6.70 -19.56
CA VAL A 228 -18.04 5.89 -19.02
C VAL A 228 -19.38 6.09 -19.74
N ASP A 229 -19.44 7.06 -20.67
CA ASP A 229 -20.66 7.41 -21.40
C ASP A 229 -20.80 6.59 -22.69
N SER A 230 -21.91 5.87 -22.82
CA SER A 230 -22.23 5.02 -23.99
C SER A 230 -22.27 5.76 -25.33
N LYS A 231 -22.26 7.09 -25.34
CA LYS A 231 -22.09 7.87 -26.58
C LYS A 231 -20.78 7.57 -27.32
N HIS A 232 -19.78 7.03 -26.60
CA HIS A 232 -18.46 6.67 -27.11
C HIS A 232 -18.38 5.25 -27.69
N ILE A 233 -19.51 4.61 -28.01
CA ILE A 233 -19.54 3.24 -28.55
C ILE A 233 -19.20 3.18 -30.06
N GLU A 234 -19.18 4.32 -30.74
CA GLU A 234 -18.90 4.40 -32.18
C GLU A 234 -17.44 4.77 -32.41
N ALA A 235 -16.77 4.10 -33.36
CA ALA A 235 -15.38 4.38 -33.67
C ALA A 235 -15.16 5.76 -34.31
N GLY A 236 -13.98 6.33 -34.08
CA GLY A 236 -13.51 7.58 -34.66
C GLY A 236 -13.81 8.82 -33.82
N ASP A 237 -14.25 8.66 -32.58
CA ASP A 237 -14.48 9.77 -31.65
C ASP A 237 -13.30 10.01 -30.69
N GLY A 238 -12.32 9.08 -30.70
CA GLY A 238 -11.08 9.16 -29.93
C GLY A 238 -11.23 8.79 -28.46
N VAL A 239 -12.37 8.23 -28.04
CA VAL A 239 -12.63 7.75 -26.68
C VAL A 239 -13.21 6.34 -26.73
N VAL A 240 -12.62 5.40 -25.98
CA VAL A 240 -13.19 4.05 -25.85
C VAL A 240 -14.22 4.04 -24.73
N TRP A 241 -15.46 3.62 -25.02
CA TRP A 241 -16.47 3.46 -23.97
C TRP A 241 -16.13 2.28 -23.06
N VAL A 242 -16.20 2.49 -21.74
CA VAL A 242 -15.91 1.48 -20.73
C VAL A 242 -16.92 1.48 -19.59
N GLN A 243 -17.05 0.34 -18.93
CA GLN A 243 -17.82 0.11 -17.72
C GLN A 243 -16.98 -0.61 -16.68
N ASP A 244 -17.45 -0.60 -15.43
CA ASP A 244 -16.83 -1.36 -14.35
C ASP A 244 -16.73 -2.86 -14.71
N GLY A 245 -15.55 -3.43 -14.49
CA GLY A 245 -15.24 -4.82 -14.84
C GLY A 245 -14.92 -5.06 -16.32
N ASP A 246 -14.97 -4.04 -17.18
CA ASP A 246 -14.60 -4.21 -18.58
C ASP A 246 -13.12 -4.58 -18.75
N SER A 247 -12.84 -5.42 -19.75
CA SER A 247 -11.47 -5.63 -20.20
C SER A 247 -11.13 -4.62 -21.31
N LEU A 248 -10.23 -3.68 -21.00
CA LEU A 248 -9.65 -2.75 -21.96
C LEU A 248 -8.45 -3.42 -22.64
N THR A 249 -8.55 -3.65 -23.94
CA THR A 249 -7.56 -4.41 -24.72
C THR A 249 -6.94 -3.53 -25.78
N VAL A 250 -5.61 -3.45 -25.80
CA VAL A 250 -4.84 -2.92 -26.92
C VAL A 250 -4.38 -4.08 -27.79
N THR A 251 -4.46 -3.91 -29.10
CA THR A 251 -3.92 -4.84 -30.09
C THR A 251 -2.99 -4.07 -31.03
N TYR A 252 -1.77 -4.58 -31.17
CA TYR A 252 -0.75 -4.08 -32.09
C TYR A 252 -0.81 -4.88 -33.40
N TYR A 253 -0.72 -4.20 -34.55
CA TYR A 253 -0.92 -4.75 -35.88
C TYR A 253 0.23 -4.43 -36.84
N ASN A 254 0.41 -5.31 -37.83
CA ASN A 254 1.17 -5.00 -39.03
C ASN A 254 0.57 -3.81 -39.79
N ALA A 255 1.36 -3.22 -40.69
CA ALA A 255 0.93 -2.11 -41.53
C ALA A 255 -0.31 -2.49 -42.37
N VAL A 256 -1.15 -1.50 -42.65
CA VAL A 256 -2.20 -1.65 -43.68
C VAL A 256 -1.59 -2.10 -45.01
N ASP A 257 -2.24 -3.03 -45.69
CA ASP A 257 -1.77 -3.51 -46.98
C ASP A 257 -2.04 -2.49 -48.10
N SER A 258 -1.46 -2.74 -49.29
CA SER A 258 -1.65 -1.88 -50.47
C SER A 258 -3.10 -1.74 -50.95
N SER A 259 -4.02 -2.58 -50.45
CA SER A 259 -5.45 -2.54 -50.74
C SER A 259 -6.25 -1.82 -49.64
N GLY A 260 -5.59 -1.36 -48.57
CA GLY A 260 -6.20 -0.67 -47.43
C GLY A 260 -6.81 -1.61 -46.39
N ASN A 261 -6.47 -2.91 -46.40
CA ASN A 261 -6.90 -3.83 -45.37
C ASN A 261 -6.02 -3.71 -44.12
N ASP A 262 -6.60 -3.87 -42.95
CA ASP A 262 -5.88 -3.91 -41.67
C ASP A 262 -4.85 -5.05 -41.67
N GLY A 263 -3.69 -4.79 -41.06
CA GLY A 263 -2.63 -5.78 -40.94
C GLY A 263 -3.01 -6.93 -39.99
N ILE A 264 -2.20 -7.99 -39.99
CA ILE A 264 -2.34 -9.10 -39.03
C ILE A 264 -1.93 -8.60 -37.64
N ALA A 265 -2.72 -8.95 -36.61
CA ALA A 265 -2.38 -8.68 -35.21
C ALA A 265 -1.07 -9.37 -34.82
N ILE A 266 -0.17 -8.61 -34.22
CA ILE A 266 1.16 -9.04 -33.78
C ILE A 266 1.10 -9.45 -32.31
N ALA A 267 0.58 -8.55 -31.46
CA ALA A 267 0.46 -8.75 -30.01
C ALA A 267 -0.78 -8.04 -29.46
N SER A 268 -1.19 -8.42 -28.25
CA SER A 268 -2.29 -7.79 -27.53
C SER A 268 -2.10 -7.88 -26.03
N SER A 269 -2.50 -6.83 -25.32
CA SER A 269 -2.50 -6.80 -23.86
C SER A 269 -3.80 -6.20 -23.33
N SER A 270 -4.20 -6.64 -22.13
CA SER A 270 -5.48 -6.29 -21.52
C SER A 270 -5.29 -5.81 -20.08
N ALA A 271 -6.00 -4.74 -19.74
CA ALA A 271 -6.20 -4.25 -18.37
C ALA A 271 -7.69 -4.29 -18.02
N VAL A 272 -8.02 -4.24 -16.73
CA VAL A 272 -9.42 -4.23 -16.24
C VAL A 272 -9.82 -2.82 -15.79
N ILE A 273 -11.03 -2.40 -16.13
CA ILE A 273 -11.60 -1.13 -15.67
C ILE A 273 -12.24 -1.34 -14.28
N ASN A 274 -11.91 -0.47 -13.33
CA ASN A 274 -12.43 -0.50 -11.97
C ASN A 274 -12.77 0.90 -11.46
N SER A 275 -14.06 1.19 -11.35
CA SER A 275 -14.60 2.51 -10.97
C SER A 275 -14.82 2.69 -9.46
N ASP A 276 -14.60 1.63 -8.68
CA ASP A 276 -14.79 1.65 -7.24
C ASP A 276 -13.76 2.59 -6.58
N VAL A 277 -14.26 3.52 -5.78
CA VAL A 277 -13.48 4.42 -4.92
C VAL A 277 -13.86 4.29 -3.45
N SER A 278 -14.76 3.37 -3.14
CA SER A 278 -15.21 3.08 -1.80
C SER A 278 -14.13 2.34 -1.02
N LEU A 279 -14.04 2.64 0.28
CA LEU A 279 -13.18 1.89 1.18
C LEU A 279 -13.93 0.63 1.62
N PRO A 280 -13.24 -0.51 1.76
CA PRO A 280 -13.82 -1.68 2.40
C PRO A 280 -14.26 -1.35 3.82
N ASP A 281 -15.27 -2.04 4.32
CA ASP A 281 -15.68 -2.02 5.73
C ASP A 281 -15.10 -3.18 6.51
N ILE A 282 -14.84 -2.95 7.80
CA ILE A 282 -14.31 -3.93 8.75
C ILE A 282 -15.24 -3.99 9.95
N THR A 283 -15.67 -5.19 10.31
CA THR A 283 -16.48 -5.45 11.51
C THR A 283 -15.72 -6.35 12.48
N ILE A 284 -15.46 -5.84 13.67
CA ILE A 284 -14.80 -6.58 14.76
C ILE A 284 -15.83 -7.40 15.53
N MET A 285 -15.53 -8.68 15.77
CA MET A 285 -16.42 -9.59 16.49
C MET A 285 -15.83 -9.99 17.85
N SER A 286 -14.51 -10.24 17.91
CA SER A 286 -13.81 -10.63 19.14
C SER A 286 -12.29 -10.57 18.97
N PRO A 287 -11.50 -10.33 20.04
CA PRO A 287 -11.92 -9.72 21.30
C PRO A 287 -12.48 -8.32 21.07
N ALA A 288 -13.32 -7.84 22.00
CA ALA A 288 -13.74 -6.44 21.96
C ALA A 288 -12.60 -5.54 22.46
N ASP A 289 -12.65 -4.26 22.10
CA ASP A 289 -11.73 -3.27 22.65
C ASP A 289 -11.80 -3.21 24.19
N GLY A 290 -10.66 -2.97 24.82
CA GLY A 290 -10.49 -2.92 26.27
C GLY A 290 -10.65 -4.27 26.98
N THR A 291 -10.63 -5.39 26.25
CA THR A 291 -10.71 -6.72 26.87
C THR A 291 -9.52 -6.95 27.81
N ILE A 292 -9.80 -7.43 29.03
CA ILE A 292 -8.80 -7.95 29.96
C ILE A 292 -9.09 -9.44 30.12
N THR A 293 -8.10 -10.31 29.93
CA THR A 293 -8.32 -11.76 29.95
C THR A 293 -7.12 -12.54 30.45
N HIS A 294 -7.38 -13.70 31.06
CA HIS A 294 -6.37 -14.71 31.36
C HIS A 294 -6.15 -15.73 30.23
N ASP A 295 -6.91 -15.62 29.15
CA ASP A 295 -6.73 -16.50 27.99
C ASP A 295 -5.46 -16.10 27.24
N ILE A 296 -4.42 -16.93 27.38
CA ILE A 296 -3.14 -16.80 26.68
C ILE A 296 -3.22 -17.18 25.18
N ARG A 297 -4.39 -17.67 24.72
CA ARG A 297 -4.68 -18.04 23.32
C ARG A 297 -6.05 -17.51 22.87
N PRO A 298 -6.29 -16.19 22.97
CA PRO A 298 -7.57 -15.64 22.59
C PRO A 298 -7.78 -15.82 21.09
N THR A 299 -9.04 -15.94 20.68
CA THR A 299 -9.40 -16.03 19.26
C THR A 299 -9.81 -14.67 18.73
N PHE A 300 -9.11 -14.21 17.71
CA PHE A 300 -9.43 -12.98 16.99
C PHE A 300 -10.41 -13.30 15.86
N LYS A 301 -11.53 -12.58 15.78
CA LYS A 301 -12.58 -12.77 14.77
C LYS A 301 -13.04 -11.42 14.25
N PHE A 302 -13.11 -11.33 12.92
CA PHE A 302 -13.55 -10.14 12.23
C PHE A 302 -14.08 -10.50 10.84
N SER A 303 -14.78 -9.56 10.23
CA SER A 303 -15.20 -9.66 8.83
C SER A 303 -14.85 -8.40 8.08
N ILE A 304 -14.65 -8.55 6.77
CA ILE A 304 -14.47 -7.44 5.84
C ILE A 304 -15.60 -7.51 4.81
N SER A 305 -16.08 -6.36 4.37
CA SER A 305 -17.14 -6.26 3.35
C SER A 305 -16.87 -5.11 2.40
N ASP A 306 -17.24 -5.30 1.14
CA ASP A 306 -17.14 -4.28 0.10
C ASP A 306 -18.20 -4.60 -0.97
N ASP A 307 -19.08 -3.64 -1.28
CA ASP A 307 -20.25 -3.88 -2.14
C ASP A 307 -20.00 -3.58 -3.63
N GLU A 308 -18.93 -2.84 -3.96
CA GLU A 308 -18.58 -2.38 -5.31
C GLU A 308 -17.60 -3.34 -5.98
N SER A 309 -16.31 -2.99 -6.09
CA SER A 309 -15.30 -3.88 -6.71
C SER A 309 -15.11 -5.15 -5.91
N GLY A 310 -15.41 -5.08 -4.61
CA GLY A 310 -15.47 -6.23 -3.76
C GLY A 310 -14.11 -6.86 -3.57
N PHE A 311 -14.10 -8.19 -3.57
CA PHE A 311 -12.91 -9.01 -3.42
C PHE A 311 -12.81 -10.09 -4.48
N SER A 312 -11.65 -10.73 -4.58
CA SER A 312 -11.45 -11.86 -5.48
C SER A 312 -12.52 -12.95 -5.25
N SER A 313 -13.05 -13.49 -6.34
CA SER A 313 -13.90 -14.68 -6.28
C SER A 313 -13.09 -15.96 -6.05
N GLN A 314 -11.76 -15.89 -6.16
CA GLN A 314 -10.85 -17.00 -5.93
C GLN A 314 -10.40 -17.04 -4.47
N ILE A 315 -10.80 -18.11 -3.78
CA ILE A 315 -10.44 -18.30 -2.36
C ILE A 315 -8.92 -18.30 -2.14
N GLY A 316 -8.12 -18.75 -3.12
CA GLY A 316 -6.65 -18.77 -3.00
C GLY A 316 -6.00 -17.38 -2.91
N ASP A 317 -6.74 -16.32 -3.22
CA ASP A 317 -6.25 -14.95 -3.25
C ASP A 317 -6.67 -14.12 -2.03
N PHE A 318 -7.33 -14.70 -1.02
CA PHE A 318 -7.86 -13.92 0.11
C PHE A 318 -6.78 -13.09 0.82
N GLY A 319 -5.52 -13.58 0.87
CA GLY A 319 -4.40 -12.90 1.51
C GLY A 319 -4.05 -11.53 0.89
N LYS A 320 -4.47 -11.28 -0.35
CA LYS A 320 -4.34 -9.97 -0.99
C LYS A 320 -5.33 -8.93 -0.45
N HIS A 321 -6.36 -9.38 0.27
CA HIS A 321 -7.48 -8.56 0.71
C HIS A 321 -7.50 -8.32 2.23
N VAL A 322 -6.64 -8.99 2.99
CA VAL A 322 -6.63 -8.93 4.44
C VAL A 322 -5.21 -8.96 4.98
N ALA A 323 -4.96 -8.15 6.01
CA ALA A 323 -3.80 -8.28 6.87
C ALA A 323 -4.23 -8.14 8.33
N LEU A 324 -3.78 -9.06 9.18
CA LEU A 324 -3.95 -9.00 10.63
C LEU A 324 -2.58 -8.79 11.28
N THR A 325 -2.49 -7.84 12.20
CA THR A 325 -1.31 -7.72 13.09
C THR A 325 -1.73 -7.81 14.54
N ILE A 326 -0.89 -8.43 15.37
CA ILE A 326 -1.07 -8.54 16.82
C ILE A 326 0.23 -8.07 17.47
N ASN A 327 0.14 -7.07 18.34
CA ASN A 327 1.31 -6.41 18.95
C ASN A 327 2.34 -5.97 17.89
N GLY A 328 1.84 -5.46 16.76
CA GLY A 328 2.63 -5.08 15.58
C GLY A 328 3.07 -6.25 14.68
N CYS A 329 3.06 -7.51 15.13
CA CYS A 329 3.53 -8.63 14.31
C CYS A 329 2.45 -9.15 13.37
N SER A 330 2.81 -9.38 12.11
CA SER A 330 1.92 -9.99 11.11
C SER A 330 1.51 -11.40 11.50
N VAL A 331 0.22 -11.69 11.33
CA VAL A 331 -0.30 -13.05 11.23
C VAL A 331 -0.21 -13.45 9.77
N GLY A 332 0.44 -14.57 9.47
CA GLY A 332 0.56 -15.03 8.08
C GLY A 332 -0.78 -15.51 7.53
N ASP A 333 -1.01 -15.35 6.23
CA ASP A 333 -2.29 -15.71 5.60
C ASP A 333 -2.67 -17.18 5.85
N ALA A 334 -1.68 -18.08 5.86
CA ALA A 334 -1.88 -19.51 6.14
C ALA A 334 -2.32 -19.80 7.59
N GLU A 335 -2.13 -18.85 8.52
CA GLU A 335 -2.60 -18.95 9.90
C GLU A 335 -4.04 -18.42 10.06
N LEU A 336 -4.58 -17.70 9.08
CA LEU A 336 -5.95 -17.21 9.10
C LEU A 336 -6.93 -18.31 8.66
N ALA A 337 -7.90 -18.61 9.52
CA ALA A 337 -9.01 -19.46 9.19
C ALA A 337 -10.14 -18.63 8.54
N LEU A 338 -10.40 -18.90 7.27
CA LEU A 338 -11.48 -18.29 6.49
C LEU A 338 -12.77 -19.11 6.63
N SER A 339 -13.78 -18.53 7.27
CA SER A 339 -15.05 -19.21 7.57
C SER A 339 -16.19 -18.90 6.59
N SER A 340 -16.06 -17.80 5.84
CA SER A 340 -16.97 -17.39 4.77
C SER A 340 -16.21 -16.60 3.72
N HIS A 341 -16.52 -16.82 2.45
CA HIS A 341 -15.86 -16.18 1.31
C HIS A 341 -16.86 -15.88 0.20
N SER A 342 -16.85 -14.64 -0.26
CA SER A 342 -17.57 -14.17 -1.43
C SER A 342 -16.85 -12.95 -2.01
N SER A 343 -17.25 -12.53 -3.22
CA SER A 343 -16.76 -11.29 -3.79
C SER A 343 -17.21 -10.04 -3.03
N ARG A 344 -18.07 -10.14 -2.01
CA ARG A 344 -18.57 -8.97 -1.26
C ARG A 344 -18.21 -8.97 0.21
N ALA A 345 -17.88 -10.13 0.76
CA ALA A 345 -17.60 -10.28 2.17
C ALA A 345 -16.76 -11.52 2.45
N MET A 346 -15.87 -11.38 3.42
CA MET A 346 -15.10 -12.48 3.99
C MET A 346 -15.13 -12.43 5.52
N THR A 347 -15.07 -13.60 6.16
CA THR A 347 -15.03 -13.69 7.63
C THR A 347 -13.85 -14.53 8.08
N PHE A 348 -12.99 -13.91 8.87
CA PHE A 348 -11.71 -14.47 9.30
C PHE A 348 -11.70 -14.78 10.79
N SER A 349 -10.88 -15.75 11.16
CA SER A 349 -10.48 -15.97 12.53
C SER A 349 -9.02 -16.37 12.64
N TYR A 350 -8.37 -15.95 13.71
CA TYR A 350 -7.05 -16.42 14.11
C TYR A 350 -7.12 -16.95 15.54
N THR A 351 -6.63 -18.17 15.73
CA THR A 351 -6.43 -18.78 17.05
C THR A 351 -5.00 -19.31 17.10
N PRO A 352 -4.19 -18.96 18.12
CA PRO A 352 -2.87 -19.54 18.28
C PRO A 352 -2.92 -21.07 18.32
N THR A 353 -1.99 -21.71 17.62
CA THR A 353 -1.91 -23.17 17.53
C THR A 353 -1.66 -23.84 18.89
N ILE A 354 -2.00 -25.12 19.01
CA ILE A 354 -1.69 -25.89 20.21
C ILE A 354 -0.17 -25.96 20.38
N GLY A 355 0.35 -25.29 21.40
CA GLY A 355 1.78 -25.21 21.69
C GLY A 355 2.39 -23.82 21.51
N THR A 356 1.65 -22.86 20.93
CA THR A 356 2.05 -21.45 20.90
C THR A 356 1.09 -20.60 21.73
N ILE A 357 1.63 -19.55 22.34
CA ILE A 357 0.87 -18.52 23.06
C ILE A 357 1.32 -17.13 22.59
N LEU A 358 0.51 -16.10 22.83
CA LEU A 358 0.84 -14.76 22.31
C LEU A 358 2.14 -14.19 22.91
N SER A 359 2.51 -14.60 24.12
CA SER A 359 3.74 -14.17 24.80
C SER A 359 5.00 -14.90 24.36
N ASP A 360 4.88 -15.93 23.51
CA ASP A 360 6.05 -16.53 22.90
C ASP A 360 6.80 -15.51 22.01
N ILE A 361 8.08 -15.77 21.80
CA ILE A 361 8.94 -14.94 20.96
C ILE A 361 8.46 -15.03 19.50
N ALA A 362 8.26 -13.88 18.86
CA ALA A 362 8.05 -13.81 17.41
C ALA A 362 9.36 -14.12 16.67
N ARG A 363 9.29 -14.93 15.59
CA ARG A 363 10.47 -15.37 14.85
C ARG A 363 10.34 -15.11 13.36
N ASP A 364 11.45 -14.73 12.73
CA ASP A 364 11.54 -14.55 11.28
C ASP A 364 11.69 -15.89 10.54
N SER A 365 11.76 -15.84 9.21
CA SER A 365 11.95 -17.04 8.37
C SER A 365 13.29 -17.77 8.59
N GLY A 366 14.27 -17.10 9.20
CA GLY A 366 15.58 -17.63 9.56
C GLY A 366 15.68 -18.16 10.99
N ASP A 367 14.56 -18.25 11.72
CA ASP A 367 14.52 -18.64 13.14
C ASP A 367 15.22 -17.64 14.09
N ASN A 368 15.34 -16.37 13.69
CA ASN A 368 15.87 -15.33 14.56
C ASN A 368 14.73 -14.71 15.38
N PRO A 369 14.96 -14.46 16.69
CA PRO A 369 14.04 -13.66 17.50
C PRO A 369 13.83 -12.26 16.92
N ILE A 370 12.57 -11.85 16.79
CA ILE A 370 12.18 -10.51 16.40
C ILE A 370 11.90 -9.74 17.69
N SER A 371 12.69 -8.71 17.97
CA SER A 371 12.51 -7.85 19.15
C SER A 371 11.45 -6.76 18.95
N ASP A 372 11.24 -6.33 17.71
CA ASP A 372 10.26 -5.32 17.34
C ASP A 372 9.61 -5.72 16.01
N CYS A 373 8.29 -5.85 16.04
CA CYS A 373 7.50 -6.28 14.91
C CYS A 373 7.07 -5.13 13.98
N SER A 374 7.56 -3.91 14.21
CA SER A 374 7.36 -2.76 13.31
C SER A 374 8.18 -2.82 12.01
N ALA A 375 9.13 -3.76 11.91
CA ALA A 375 10.08 -3.84 10.79
C ALA A 375 9.45 -4.39 9.50
N THR A 376 9.74 -3.75 8.36
CA THR A 376 9.40 -4.25 7.02
C THR A 376 10.52 -5.13 6.44
N GLY A 377 10.19 -6.08 5.55
CA GLY A 377 11.18 -6.92 4.85
C GLY A 377 11.53 -8.24 5.56
N ALA A 378 12.83 -8.60 5.62
CA ALA A 378 13.29 -9.91 6.14
C ALA A 378 13.04 -10.13 7.64
N ASN A 379 12.67 -9.08 8.38
CA ASN A 379 12.41 -9.11 9.83
C ASN A 379 10.91 -9.22 10.16
N VAL A 380 10.08 -9.62 9.19
CA VAL A 380 8.64 -9.86 9.39
C VAL A 380 8.44 -11.21 10.08
N ARG A 381 7.49 -11.28 11.02
CA ARG A 381 7.14 -12.52 11.72
C ARG A 381 6.69 -13.58 10.72
N ALA A 382 7.39 -14.72 10.74
CA ALA A 382 7.03 -15.91 9.98
C ALA A 382 6.29 -16.95 10.85
N TYR A 383 6.65 -17.07 12.13
CA TYR A 383 6.00 -17.97 13.09
C TYR A 383 6.33 -17.59 14.55
N GLY A 384 5.90 -18.42 15.50
CA GLY A 384 6.10 -18.21 16.94
C GLY A 384 4.97 -17.41 17.57
N GLY A 385 5.27 -16.72 18.66
CA GLY A 385 4.31 -15.82 19.33
C GLY A 385 4.33 -14.41 18.76
N PHE A 386 3.94 -13.45 19.59
CA PHE A 386 3.74 -12.04 19.23
C PHE A 386 4.42 -11.10 20.23
N ASN A 387 5.34 -11.61 21.05
CA ASN A 387 6.04 -10.84 22.09
C ASN A 387 5.09 -10.11 23.06
N VAL A 388 3.87 -10.62 23.24
CA VAL A 388 2.90 -10.03 24.17
C VAL A 388 3.41 -10.21 25.60
N ASN A 389 3.38 -9.16 26.39
CA ASN A 389 3.75 -9.27 27.79
C ASN A 389 2.52 -9.63 28.64
N SER A 390 2.46 -10.86 29.13
CA SER A 390 1.34 -11.36 29.93
C SER A 390 1.62 -11.49 31.43
N THR A 391 2.82 -11.10 31.88
CA THR A 391 3.30 -11.39 33.24
C THR A 391 3.96 -10.22 33.96
N SER A 392 4.36 -9.16 33.26
CA SER A 392 4.96 -7.99 33.92
C SER A 392 3.96 -7.27 34.81
N GLY A 393 4.46 -6.57 35.82
CA GLY A 393 3.63 -5.92 36.82
C GLY A 393 3.61 -6.70 38.14
N PRO A 394 2.58 -6.49 38.97
CA PRO A 394 1.35 -5.78 38.64
C PRO A 394 1.56 -4.26 38.56
N SER A 395 0.81 -3.58 37.70
CA SER A 395 0.90 -2.13 37.48
C SER A 395 -0.48 -1.50 37.26
N ALA A 396 -0.60 -0.20 37.50
CA ALA A 396 -1.88 0.50 37.36
C ALA A 396 -2.32 0.50 35.89
N HIS A 397 -3.51 -0.06 35.63
CA HIS A 397 -4.12 -0.09 34.30
C HIS A 397 -5.24 0.95 34.26
N GLY A 398 -4.90 2.15 33.77
CA GLY A 398 -5.76 3.33 33.93
C GLY A 398 -5.75 3.84 35.37
N THR A 399 -6.88 4.38 35.84
CA THR A 399 -6.96 5.04 37.16
C THR A 399 -7.66 4.22 38.24
N ASP A 400 -8.18 3.04 37.90
CA ASP A 400 -9.13 2.32 38.75
C ASP A 400 -8.85 0.83 38.94
N ARG A 401 -7.68 0.32 38.54
CA ARG A 401 -7.29 -1.08 38.77
C ARG A 401 -5.77 -1.26 38.63
N THR A 402 -5.27 -2.37 39.16
CA THR A 402 -3.88 -2.83 39.00
C THR A 402 -3.90 -4.29 38.58
N ILE A 403 -3.16 -4.65 37.53
CA ILE A 403 -3.08 -6.00 36.95
C ILE A 403 -1.67 -6.32 36.46
N HIS A 404 -1.39 -7.58 36.16
CA HIS A 404 -0.23 -7.95 35.37
C HIS A 404 -0.51 -7.85 33.86
N GLY A 405 0.55 -8.02 33.09
CA GLY A 405 0.56 -7.83 31.65
C GLY A 405 0.68 -6.36 31.24
N THR A 406 0.86 -6.15 29.94
CA THR A 406 0.80 -4.83 29.34
C THR A 406 -0.25 -4.81 28.23
N GLU A 407 -0.98 -3.72 28.13
CA GLU A 407 -1.89 -3.49 27.01
C GLU A 407 -1.12 -3.56 25.68
N PHE A 408 -1.70 -4.24 24.70
CA PHE A 408 -1.21 -4.28 23.33
C PHE A 408 -2.38 -4.12 22.36
N SER A 409 -2.08 -3.63 21.16
CA SER A 409 -3.06 -3.47 20.10
C SER A 409 -3.00 -4.63 19.11
N TRP A 410 -4.11 -4.88 18.45
CA TRP A 410 -4.15 -5.61 17.19
C TRP A 410 -4.74 -4.72 16.10
N SER A 411 -4.46 -5.03 14.83
CA SER A 411 -4.97 -4.26 13.70
C SER A 411 -5.45 -5.15 12.59
N VAL A 412 -6.48 -4.70 11.88
CA VAL A 412 -6.98 -5.35 10.66
C VAL A 412 -6.89 -4.32 9.55
N THR A 413 -6.28 -4.70 8.44
CA THR A 413 -6.34 -3.95 7.18
C THR A 413 -7.10 -4.78 6.16
N ALA A 414 -8.09 -4.17 5.53
CA ALA A 414 -8.85 -4.74 4.43
C ALA A 414 -8.52 -3.96 3.16
N THR A 415 -8.34 -4.66 2.04
CA THR A 415 -8.04 -4.09 0.72
C THR A 415 -8.98 -4.69 -0.31
N ASN A 416 -9.78 -3.88 -1.00
CA ASN A 416 -10.66 -4.36 -2.07
C ASN A 416 -9.87 -4.64 -3.36
N LEU A 417 -10.57 -5.15 -4.38
CA LEU A 417 -9.98 -5.47 -5.67
C LEU A 417 -9.45 -4.24 -6.42
N ALA A 418 -10.00 -3.06 -6.13
CA ALA A 418 -9.54 -1.76 -6.63
C ALA A 418 -8.27 -1.24 -5.92
N GLY A 419 -7.82 -1.89 -4.85
CA GLY A 419 -6.64 -1.50 -4.07
C GLY A 419 -6.92 -0.46 -2.97
N PHE A 420 -8.17 -0.02 -2.81
CA PHE A 420 -8.56 0.84 -1.70
C PHE A 420 -8.54 0.07 -0.40
N SER A 421 -7.94 0.68 0.63
CA SER A 421 -7.66 0.00 1.89
C SER A 421 -8.19 0.78 3.09
N LYS A 422 -8.83 0.06 4.01
CA LYS A 422 -9.21 0.56 5.34
C LYS A 422 -8.44 -0.22 6.38
N SER A 423 -7.99 0.46 7.43
CA SER A 423 -7.42 -0.21 8.60
C SER A 423 -8.15 0.23 9.86
N ILE A 424 -8.46 -0.71 10.76
CA ILE A 424 -8.79 -0.41 12.16
C ILE A 424 -7.51 -0.66 12.96
N ARG A 425 -7.05 0.35 13.72
CA ARG A 425 -5.76 0.36 14.45
C ARG A 425 -5.91 1.05 15.81
N ASP A 426 -4.84 0.98 16.60
CA ASP A 426 -4.62 1.78 17.81
C ASP A 426 -5.66 1.54 18.92
N THR A 427 -6.11 2.60 19.61
CA THR A 427 -6.90 2.53 20.84
C THR A 427 -8.29 1.92 20.67
N ASP A 428 -8.72 1.63 19.45
CA ASP A 428 -10.02 1.01 19.17
C ASP A 428 -9.96 -0.53 19.21
N MET A 429 -8.77 -1.12 19.39
CA MET A 429 -8.55 -2.57 19.43
C MET A 429 -7.43 -2.96 20.41
N ASN A 430 -7.52 -2.45 21.63
CA ASN A 430 -6.59 -2.79 22.69
C ASN A 430 -7.09 -3.98 23.53
N ILE A 431 -6.15 -4.80 23.96
CA ILE A 431 -6.38 -5.94 24.84
C ILE A 431 -5.20 -6.07 25.82
N THR A 432 -5.49 -6.54 27.02
CA THR A 432 -4.48 -6.94 28.01
C THR A 432 -4.65 -8.40 28.36
N ILE A 433 -3.56 -9.16 28.29
CA ILE A 433 -3.51 -10.53 28.82
C ILE A 433 -2.81 -10.48 30.16
N ASP A 434 -3.48 -10.94 31.20
CA ASP A 434 -2.89 -11.19 32.51
C ASP A 434 -2.92 -12.69 32.76
N SER A 435 -1.74 -13.31 32.82
CA SER A 435 -1.60 -14.76 33.05
C SER A 435 -1.18 -15.13 34.47
N VAL A 436 -1.13 -14.16 35.38
CA VAL A 436 -0.58 -14.34 36.73
C VAL A 436 -1.72 -14.30 37.75
N PRO A 437 -1.94 -15.38 38.53
CA PRO A 437 -2.93 -15.36 39.60
C PRO A 437 -2.63 -14.33 40.70
N PRO A 438 -3.68 -13.80 41.37
CA PRO A 438 -3.49 -12.87 42.47
C PRO A 438 -2.76 -13.52 43.64
N SER A 439 -1.95 -12.72 44.35
CA SER A 439 -1.17 -13.16 45.49
C SER A 439 -1.32 -12.21 46.67
N VAL A 440 -1.23 -12.74 47.89
CA VAL A 440 -1.33 -11.94 49.12
C VAL A 440 0.05 -11.39 49.48
N SER A 441 0.12 -10.07 49.64
CA SER A 441 1.34 -9.35 50.03
C SER A 441 1.41 -9.08 51.53
N LEU A 442 0.27 -8.83 52.19
CA LEU A 442 0.23 -8.49 53.60
C LEU A 442 -1.11 -8.87 54.24
N ILE A 443 -1.06 -9.26 55.52
CA ILE A 443 -2.24 -9.40 56.38
C ILE A 443 -2.05 -8.51 57.61
N THR A 444 -3.08 -7.77 57.97
CA THR A 444 -3.06 -6.79 59.07
C THR A 444 -4.30 -6.99 59.94
N ALA A 445 -4.11 -7.02 61.25
CA ALA A 445 -5.21 -7.13 62.20
C ALA A 445 -5.82 -5.75 62.51
N ALA A 446 -7.05 -5.77 63.01
CA ALA A 446 -7.76 -4.60 63.52
C ALA A 446 -7.97 -3.45 62.50
N LYS A 447 -8.21 -3.80 61.23
CA LYS A 447 -8.41 -2.85 60.12
C LYS A 447 -9.74 -3.14 59.42
N ALA A 448 -10.57 -2.12 59.29
CA ALA A 448 -11.79 -2.12 58.49
C ALA A 448 -11.71 -1.08 57.36
N TRP A 449 -12.62 -1.16 56.39
CA TRP A 449 -12.72 -0.19 55.30
C TRP A 449 -13.79 0.87 55.56
N SER A 450 -13.43 2.15 55.44
CA SER A 450 -14.40 3.22 55.32
C SER A 450 -14.68 3.53 53.86
N ALA A 451 -15.87 3.13 53.38
CA ALA A 451 -16.31 3.46 52.01
C ALA A 451 -16.51 4.97 51.80
N VAL A 452 -16.80 5.72 52.87
CA VAL A 452 -17.00 7.17 52.83
C VAL A 452 -15.65 7.89 52.67
N GLU A 453 -14.67 7.52 53.49
CA GLU A 453 -13.36 8.18 53.50
C GLU A 453 -12.37 7.57 52.50
N LYS A 454 -12.70 6.40 51.95
CA LYS A 454 -11.86 5.61 51.03
C LYS A 454 -10.49 5.25 51.63
N GLN A 455 -10.47 4.89 52.91
CA GLN A 455 -9.26 4.53 53.65
C GLN A 455 -9.53 3.51 54.76
N ASP A 456 -8.45 2.98 55.34
CA ASP A 456 -8.50 2.09 56.50
C ASP A 456 -8.95 2.84 57.76
N THR A 457 -9.86 2.23 58.51
CA THR A 457 -10.20 2.61 59.89
C THR A 457 -9.79 1.50 60.86
N ARG A 458 -9.80 1.81 62.17
CA ARG A 458 -9.54 0.80 63.20
C ARG A 458 -10.83 0.10 63.58
N ASP A 459 -10.81 -1.23 63.56
CA ASP A 459 -11.89 -2.08 64.05
C ASP A 459 -11.29 -3.39 64.56
N ASN A 460 -11.39 -3.66 65.86
CA ASN A 460 -10.77 -4.83 66.47
C ASN A 460 -11.46 -6.16 66.07
N SER A 461 -12.61 -6.10 65.40
CA SER A 461 -13.31 -7.27 64.86
C SER A 461 -12.98 -7.56 63.40
N SER A 462 -12.05 -6.82 62.77
CA SER A 462 -11.77 -6.95 61.33
C SER A 462 -10.31 -7.28 61.00
N ILE A 463 -10.10 -8.01 59.90
CA ILE A 463 -8.79 -8.40 59.37
C ILE A 463 -8.69 -7.92 57.92
N LYS A 464 -7.63 -7.17 57.59
CA LYS A 464 -7.33 -6.76 56.22
C LYS A 464 -6.33 -7.71 55.57
N ILE A 465 -6.64 -8.11 54.35
CA ILE A 465 -5.76 -8.85 53.44
C ILE A 465 -5.46 -7.95 52.25
N HIS A 466 -4.19 -7.76 51.94
CA HIS A 466 -3.72 -7.00 50.80
C HIS A 466 -3.26 -7.96 49.71
N PHE A 467 -3.90 -7.91 48.55
CA PHE A 467 -3.49 -8.57 47.33
C PHE A 467 -2.54 -7.68 46.54
N ASN A 468 -1.65 -8.27 45.75
CA ASN A 468 -0.74 -7.54 44.87
C ASN A 468 -1.45 -6.88 43.68
N GLU A 469 -2.70 -7.25 43.39
CA GLU A 469 -3.48 -6.75 42.26
C GLU A 469 -4.98 -6.72 42.55
N SER A 470 -5.74 -6.13 41.62
CA SER A 470 -7.19 -5.93 41.73
C SER A 470 -7.95 -7.25 41.55
N LEU A 471 -8.85 -7.54 42.49
CA LEU A 471 -9.71 -8.71 42.45
C LEU A 471 -11.03 -8.47 41.71
N GLU A 472 -11.59 -9.55 41.15
CA GLU A 472 -13.00 -9.62 40.79
C GLU A 472 -13.82 -9.76 42.08
N SER A 473 -14.51 -8.68 42.48
CA SER A 473 -15.24 -8.62 43.75
C SER A 473 -16.29 -9.73 43.89
N ALA A 474 -16.92 -10.15 42.80
CA ALA A 474 -17.93 -11.21 42.82
C ALA A 474 -17.34 -12.60 43.08
N SER A 475 -16.02 -12.77 42.92
CA SER A 475 -15.32 -14.04 43.20
C SER A 475 -15.06 -14.26 44.69
N VAL A 476 -15.21 -13.24 45.54
CA VAL A 476 -14.83 -13.29 46.95
C VAL A 476 -16.05 -13.49 47.85
N SER A 477 -16.01 -14.52 48.68
CA SER A 477 -17.07 -14.96 49.57
C SER A 477 -16.54 -15.27 50.98
N VAL A 478 -17.44 -15.22 51.97
CA VAL A 478 -17.16 -15.63 53.36
C VAL A 478 -16.63 -17.06 53.41
N ASN A 479 -17.17 -17.96 52.58
CA ASN A 479 -16.80 -19.37 52.57
C ASN A 479 -15.40 -19.62 51.99
N ASP A 480 -14.78 -18.63 51.35
CA ASP A 480 -13.43 -18.78 50.83
C ASP A 480 -12.40 -18.77 51.94
N PHE A 481 -12.72 -18.25 53.13
CA PHE A 481 -11.73 -18.03 54.18
C PHE A 481 -12.05 -18.81 55.46
N VAL A 482 -10.98 -19.20 56.15
CA VAL A 482 -11.01 -19.64 57.54
C VAL A 482 -9.99 -18.83 58.32
N VAL A 483 -10.43 -18.28 59.46
CA VAL A 483 -9.58 -17.52 60.38
C VAL A 483 -9.22 -18.39 61.59
N GLY A 484 -8.00 -18.23 62.10
CA GLY A 484 -7.54 -18.84 63.34
C GLY A 484 -6.32 -18.10 63.88
N GLY A 485 -5.44 -18.78 64.61
CA GLY A 485 -4.23 -18.17 65.18
C GLY A 485 -4.40 -17.70 66.61
N SER A 486 -3.36 -17.09 67.20
CA SER A 486 -3.37 -16.69 68.60
C SER A 486 -4.24 -15.45 68.81
N GLY A 487 -5.07 -15.45 69.86
CA GLY A 487 -5.93 -14.32 70.20
C GLY A 487 -7.22 -14.20 69.36
N VAL A 488 -7.45 -15.14 68.44
CA VAL A 488 -8.77 -15.33 67.79
C VAL A 488 -9.61 -16.23 68.69
N THR A 489 -10.56 -15.63 69.40
CA THR A 489 -11.45 -16.33 70.35
C THR A 489 -12.65 -16.98 69.67
N ASN A 490 -13.19 -16.32 68.63
CA ASN A 490 -14.26 -16.82 67.79
C ASN A 490 -13.89 -16.59 66.31
N PRO A 491 -13.63 -17.66 65.53
CA PRO A 491 -13.19 -17.55 64.14
C PRO A 491 -14.34 -17.31 63.15
N THR A 492 -15.58 -17.13 63.62
CA THR A 492 -16.75 -16.99 62.76
C THR A 492 -16.70 -15.66 62.01
N ILE A 493 -16.75 -15.74 60.68
CA ILE A 493 -16.77 -14.60 59.78
C ILE A 493 -18.22 -14.17 59.57
N SER A 494 -18.52 -12.89 59.80
CA SER A 494 -19.84 -12.28 59.61
C SER A 494 -20.00 -11.71 58.19
N ALA A 495 -18.94 -11.14 57.63
CA ALA A 495 -18.93 -10.56 56.28
C ALA A 495 -17.52 -10.56 55.69
N VAL A 496 -17.47 -10.46 54.35
CA VAL A 496 -16.26 -10.10 53.62
C VAL A 496 -16.54 -8.91 52.72
N THR A 497 -15.61 -7.96 52.68
CA THR A 497 -15.71 -6.77 51.83
C THR A 497 -14.47 -6.66 50.96
N VAL A 498 -14.67 -6.58 49.64
CA VAL A 498 -13.60 -6.22 48.68
C VAL A 498 -13.60 -4.71 48.51
N ALA A 499 -12.44 -4.08 48.67
CA ALA A 499 -12.32 -2.64 48.78
C ALA A 499 -10.99 -2.08 48.26
N GLY A 500 -10.89 -0.75 48.32
CA GLY A 500 -9.77 0.05 47.82
C GLY A 500 -10.24 1.21 46.94
N ALA A 501 -9.30 2.09 46.56
CA ALA A 501 -9.58 3.24 45.72
C ALA A 501 -8.41 3.56 44.78
N GLY A 502 -8.71 4.25 43.68
CA GLY A 502 -7.72 4.56 42.64
C GLY A 502 -7.10 3.29 42.07
N ALA A 503 -5.78 3.28 41.88
CA ALA A 503 -5.04 2.10 41.45
C ALA A 503 -5.22 0.89 42.39
N SER A 504 -5.48 1.12 43.69
CA SER A 504 -5.70 0.03 44.66
C SER A 504 -7.13 -0.47 44.76
N LYS A 505 -8.03 -0.06 43.87
CA LYS A 505 -9.40 -0.55 43.87
C LYS A 505 -9.42 -2.08 43.79
N ASN A 506 -10.20 -2.68 44.68
CA ASN A 506 -10.35 -4.13 44.82
C ASN A 506 -9.07 -4.91 45.17
N MET A 507 -8.01 -4.26 45.65
CA MET A 507 -6.79 -4.93 46.11
C MET A 507 -6.88 -5.39 47.57
N TYR A 508 -7.92 -4.99 48.30
CA TYR A 508 -8.06 -5.29 49.72
C TYR A 508 -9.29 -6.13 49.99
N VAL A 509 -9.14 -7.16 50.82
CA VAL A 509 -10.25 -7.94 51.37
C VAL A 509 -10.28 -7.72 52.88
N TYR A 510 -11.41 -7.28 53.40
CA TYR A 510 -11.67 -7.12 54.82
C TYR A 510 -12.57 -8.26 55.27
N ILE A 511 -12.11 -9.02 56.27
CA ILE A 511 -12.86 -10.10 56.90
C ILE A 511 -13.36 -9.57 58.24
N ASP A 512 -14.68 -9.45 58.38
CA ASP A 512 -15.32 -9.05 59.62
C ASP A 512 -15.67 -10.30 60.43
N LEU A 513 -15.27 -10.32 61.68
CA LEU A 513 -15.55 -11.39 62.64
C LEU A 513 -16.78 -11.06 63.46
N VAL A 514 -17.40 -12.08 64.06
CA VAL A 514 -18.53 -11.88 64.97
C VAL A 514 -18.10 -11.25 66.30
N ASP A 515 -16.88 -11.54 66.76
CA ASP A 515 -16.32 -11.03 68.01
C ASP A 515 -15.00 -10.29 67.78
N ASP A 516 -14.68 -9.37 68.69
CA ASP A 516 -13.39 -8.69 68.73
C ASP A 516 -12.22 -9.67 68.89
N LEU A 517 -11.13 -9.41 68.18
CA LEU A 517 -9.85 -10.04 68.42
C LEU A 517 -9.31 -9.64 69.81
N ALA A 518 -8.63 -10.56 70.51
CA ALA A 518 -8.04 -10.29 71.82
C ALA A 518 -6.78 -9.40 71.73
N PRO A 519 -6.38 -8.68 72.79
CA PRO A 519 -5.15 -7.89 72.79
C PRO A 519 -3.92 -8.71 72.33
N ASN A 520 -3.10 -8.13 71.45
CA ASN A 520 -1.95 -8.79 70.81
C ASN A 520 -2.30 -10.01 69.94
N ALA A 521 -3.55 -10.16 69.49
CA ALA A 521 -3.94 -11.22 68.57
C ALA A 521 -3.11 -11.18 67.28
N ARG A 522 -2.76 -12.37 66.76
CA ARG A 522 -2.08 -12.56 65.47
C ARG A 522 -2.92 -13.52 64.63
N PRO A 523 -4.03 -13.03 64.04
CA PRO A 523 -4.90 -13.86 63.25
C PRO A 523 -4.17 -14.45 62.05
N LYS A 524 -4.50 -15.71 61.75
CA LYS A 524 -4.00 -16.50 60.64
C LYS A 524 -5.16 -16.74 59.68
N VAL A 525 -4.96 -16.47 58.40
CA VAL A 525 -5.99 -16.64 57.37
C VAL A 525 -5.61 -17.76 56.41
N VAL A 526 -6.55 -18.67 56.18
CA VAL A 526 -6.42 -19.79 55.24
C VAL A 526 -7.51 -19.67 54.18
N LEU A 527 -7.12 -19.72 52.91
CA LEU A 527 -8.03 -19.83 51.78
C LEU A 527 -8.46 -21.29 51.59
N LYS A 528 -9.77 -21.52 51.46
CA LYS A 528 -10.44 -22.80 51.25
C LYS A 528 -11.10 -22.89 49.88
N GLY A 529 -11.72 -21.80 49.45
CA GLY A 529 -12.32 -21.67 48.13
C GLY A 529 -11.33 -21.09 47.14
N SER A 530 -11.80 -20.17 46.32
CA SER A 530 -11.01 -19.55 45.25
C SER A 530 -11.34 -18.08 45.14
N VAL A 531 -10.33 -17.25 44.92
CA VAL A 531 -10.51 -15.82 44.59
C VAL A 531 -9.87 -15.55 43.24
N SER A 532 -10.52 -14.74 42.41
CA SER A 532 -10.03 -14.42 41.08
C SER A 532 -9.64 -12.95 40.98
N ASP A 533 -8.62 -12.67 40.16
CA ASP A 533 -8.39 -11.31 39.68
C ASP A 533 -9.46 -10.91 38.64
N ILE A 534 -9.38 -9.67 38.16
CA ILE A 534 -10.29 -9.15 37.13
C ILE A 534 -10.08 -9.77 35.74
N ALA A 535 -8.94 -10.39 35.48
CA ALA A 535 -8.67 -11.10 34.23
C ALA A 535 -9.22 -12.53 34.26
N GLY A 536 -9.53 -13.04 35.45
CA GLY A 536 -10.10 -14.35 35.74
C GLY A 536 -9.08 -15.38 36.21
N ASN A 537 -7.83 -15.02 36.51
CA ASN A 537 -6.90 -15.98 37.10
C ASN A 537 -7.32 -16.31 38.53
N GLU A 538 -7.45 -17.61 38.82
CA GLU A 538 -7.85 -18.08 40.14
C GLU A 538 -6.64 -18.35 41.06
N LEU A 539 -6.63 -17.70 42.21
CA LEU A 539 -5.90 -18.17 43.38
C LEU A 539 -6.75 -19.20 44.12
N LYS A 540 -6.28 -20.45 44.16
CA LYS A 540 -6.94 -21.54 44.89
C LYS A 540 -5.95 -22.49 45.55
N PRO A 541 -6.36 -23.23 46.59
CA PRO A 541 -5.54 -24.26 47.20
C PRO A 541 -5.17 -25.37 46.21
N THR A 542 -3.90 -25.75 46.20
CA THR A 542 -3.43 -26.98 45.55
C THR A 542 -3.92 -28.21 46.33
N THR A 543 -3.93 -29.37 45.67
CA THR A 543 -4.28 -30.65 46.32
C THR A 543 -3.41 -30.93 47.56
N SER A 544 -2.14 -30.54 47.52
CA SER A 544 -1.21 -30.68 48.66
C SER A 544 -1.60 -29.77 49.82
N GLU A 545 -2.01 -28.52 49.56
CA GLU A 545 -2.42 -27.57 50.58
C GLU A 545 -3.75 -27.98 51.24
N VAL A 546 -4.69 -28.52 50.47
CA VAL A 546 -5.96 -29.07 51.00
C VAL A 546 -5.74 -30.25 51.94
N ASN A 547 -4.71 -31.07 51.70
CA ASN A 547 -4.37 -32.21 52.55
C ASN A 547 -3.40 -31.85 53.69
N SER A 548 -2.96 -30.58 53.77
CA SER A 548 -2.08 -30.11 54.85
C SER A 548 -2.84 -29.95 56.18
N GLY A 549 -2.11 -29.72 57.28
CA GLY A 549 -2.72 -29.39 58.57
C GLY A 549 -3.60 -28.14 58.55
N ASN A 550 -3.39 -27.23 57.59
CA ASN A 550 -4.24 -26.05 57.39
C ASN A 550 -5.53 -26.37 56.62
N LYS A 551 -5.60 -27.53 55.97
CA LYS A 551 -6.70 -27.98 55.10
C LYS A 551 -7.07 -26.98 53.98
N GLY A 552 -6.10 -26.25 53.46
CA GLY A 552 -6.26 -25.12 52.53
C GLY A 552 -4.97 -24.34 52.37
N LYS A 553 -4.97 -23.32 51.51
CA LYS A 553 -3.81 -22.46 51.24
C LYS A 553 -3.64 -21.45 52.36
N LEU A 554 -2.50 -21.48 53.04
CA LEU A 554 -2.18 -20.45 54.02
C LEU A 554 -1.87 -19.15 53.30
N LEU A 555 -2.70 -18.11 53.51
CA LEU A 555 -2.46 -16.78 52.96
C LEU A 555 -1.44 -16.01 53.81
N GLY A 556 -1.47 -16.21 55.12
CA GLY A 556 -0.48 -15.63 56.02
C GLY A 556 -0.97 -15.55 57.47
N THR A 557 -0.21 -14.84 58.28
CA THR A 557 -0.56 -14.45 59.65
C THR A 557 -0.33 -12.95 59.77
N ALA A 558 -1.22 -12.25 60.46
CA ALA A 558 -1.12 -10.81 60.64
C ALA A 558 0.25 -10.42 61.17
N SER A 559 0.87 -9.43 60.51
CA SER A 559 2.21 -8.95 60.86
C SER A 559 2.22 -8.16 62.16
N ASP A 560 1.07 -7.59 62.55
CA ASP A 560 0.84 -6.78 63.72
C ASP A 560 -0.12 -7.45 64.72
N GLY A 561 -0.07 -6.97 65.97
CA GLY A 561 -1.09 -7.23 66.97
C GLY A 561 -1.98 -6.01 67.15
N ILE A 562 -3.15 -6.19 67.75
CA ILE A 562 -4.12 -5.12 68.08
C ILE A 562 -3.52 -4.03 68.98
#